data_AF-A0A7C7RWV4-F1
#
_entry.id   AF-A0A7C7RWV4-F1
#
_cell.length_a   1.000
_cell.length_b   1.000
_cell.length_c   1.000
_cell.angle_alpha   90.00
_cell.angle_beta   90.00
_cell.angle_gamma   90.00
#
_symmetry.space_group_name_H-M   'P 1'
#
loop_
_entity.id
_entity.type
_entity.pdbx_description
1 polymer ?
#
loop_
_entity_poly.entity_id
_entity_poly.type
_entity_poly.pdbx_seq_one_letter_code
_entity_poly.pdbx_strand_id
1 'polypeptide(L)'
;MLVVLSAFLFLEFYANLFEQSVGYYLKWQNHQRPQLGRMWERDRQSLVAQAKIKSIRSSLDLQRETALGITSFKHLFEGLSPGFPLIISREKFIQLYFDFPGQWSERIISSYDLIDLDSGKNWDRVFLKRFGPWITLQFIDRQNIPLHELFLSIDTLFEVQATRTVKRGTLEDADIPKNRIFSISEFLPVLKSLDAITQKAVFPEARWFLGKDYHVTRVGISALPNGESAQHMLLGIEYNTDYYTGTLLIPVAVELANNMMSQIEKTDLSDLSAEGTLFSSGESP
;
A
#
# COMPACT_ATOMS: atom_id res chain seq x y z
N MET A 1 -24.22 68.37 -49.26
CA MET A 1 -23.85 68.65 -47.86
C MET A 1 -24.95 68.23 -46.89
N LEU A 2 -26.17 68.80 -46.94
CA LEU A 2 -27.28 68.49 -46.02
C LEU A 2 -27.74 67.01 -46.02
N VAL A 3 -27.85 66.38 -47.19
CA VAL A 3 -28.28 64.97 -47.29
C VAL A 3 -27.25 64.00 -46.70
N VAL A 4 -25.96 64.30 -46.88
CA VAL A 4 -24.86 63.49 -46.32
C VAL A 4 -24.83 63.62 -44.80
N LEU A 5 -25.05 64.82 -44.27
CA LEU A 5 -25.09 65.06 -42.83
C LEU A 5 -26.29 64.37 -42.16
N SER A 6 -27.45 64.38 -42.82
CA SER A 6 -28.66 63.72 -42.34
C SER A 6 -28.55 62.19 -42.38
N ALA A 7 -27.89 61.62 -43.40
CA ALA A 7 -27.61 60.19 -43.46
C ALA A 7 -26.63 59.76 -42.35
N PHE A 8 -25.63 60.59 -42.04
CA PHE A 8 -24.69 60.34 -40.95
C PHE A 8 -25.37 60.34 -39.57
N LEU A 9 -26.31 61.27 -39.35
CA LEU A 9 -27.12 61.33 -38.13
C LEU A 9 -28.04 60.11 -37.97
N PHE A 10 -28.64 59.64 -39.06
CA PHE A 10 -29.45 58.42 -39.04
C PHE A 10 -28.62 57.17 -38.75
N LEU A 11 -27.41 57.10 -39.30
CA LEU A 11 -26.46 56.01 -39.06
C LEU A 11 -25.97 56.00 -37.60
N GLU A 12 -25.69 57.17 -37.04
CA GLU A 12 -25.31 57.34 -35.63
C GLU A 12 -26.41 56.84 -34.69
N PHE A 13 -27.67 57.20 -34.97
CA PHE A 13 -28.81 56.79 -34.15
C PHE A 13 -29.11 55.28 -34.22
N TYR A 14 -28.87 54.64 -35.37
CA TYR A 14 -29.21 53.24 -35.57
C TYR A 14 -28.09 52.27 -35.17
N ALA A 15 -26.83 52.69 -35.31
CA ALA A 15 -25.67 51.83 -35.12
C ALA A 15 -24.78 52.21 -33.93
N ASN A 16 -25.13 53.26 -33.16
CA ASN A 16 -24.34 53.77 -32.01
C ASN A 16 -22.83 53.80 -32.32
N LEU A 17 -22.50 54.22 -33.55
CA LEU A 17 -21.15 54.09 -34.09
C LEU A 17 -20.16 54.87 -33.23
N PHE A 18 -20.53 56.05 -32.74
CA PHE A 18 -19.65 56.84 -31.88
C PHE A 18 -19.43 56.17 -30.52
N GLU A 19 -20.48 55.65 -29.86
CA GLU A 19 -20.35 54.94 -28.58
C GLU A 19 -19.48 53.69 -28.72
N GLN A 20 -19.71 52.90 -29.76
CA GLN A 20 -18.94 51.69 -30.00
C GLN A 20 -17.49 52.00 -30.36
N SER A 21 -17.26 53.04 -31.18
CA SER A 21 -15.91 53.51 -31.53
C SER A 21 -15.15 54.06 -30.33
N VAL A 22 -15.80 54.87 -29.49
CA VAL A 22 -15.23 55.39 -28.24
C VAL A 22 -14.98 54.24 -27.25
N GLY A 23 -15.88 53.27 -27.15
CA GLY A 23 -15.71 52.07 -26.34
C GLY A 23 -14.51 51.23 -26.79
N TYR A 24 -14.35 51.01 -28.10
CA TYR A 24 -13.18 50.31 -28.65
C TYR A 24 -11.88 51.11 -28.45
N TYR A 25 -11.93 52.44 -28.65
CA TYR A 25 -10.78 53.32 -28.43
C TYR A 25 -10.33 53.32 -26.96
N LEU A 26 -11.28 53.44 -26.03
CA LEU A 26 -11.01 53.35 -24.59
C LEU A 26 -10.48 51.98 -24.20
N LYS A 27 -11.03 50.89 -24.73
CA LYS A 27 -10.54 49.51 -24.49
C LYS A 27 -9.13 49.31 -25.03
N TRP A 28 -8.82 49.84 -26.21
CA TRP A 28 -7.48 49.81 -26.81
C TRP A 28 -6.47 50.58 -25.95
N GLN A 29 -6.82 51.79 -25.53
CA GLN A 29 -5.95 52.63 -24.69
C GLN A 29 -5.76 52.03 -23.28
N ASN A 30 -6.78 51.36 -22.74
CA ASN A 30 -6.71 50.67 -21.45
C ASN A 30 -5.81 49.42 -21.51
N HIS A 31 -5.68 48.76 -22.66
CA HIS A 31 -4.76 47.63 -22.85
C HIS A 31 -3.29 48.06 -22.79
N GLN A 32 -2.98 49.30 -23.18
CA GLN A 32 -1.63 49.88 -23.10
C GLN A 32 -1.35 50.65 -21.80
N ARG A 33 -2.28 50.70 -20.84
CA ARG A 33 -2.03 51.38 -19.56
C ARG A 33 -0.98 50.60 -18.75
N PRO A 34 0.14 51.23 -18.36
CA PRO A 34 1.09 50.61 -17.46
C PRO A 34 0.39 50.34 -16.13
N GLN A 35 0.41 49.07 -15.73
CA GLN A 35 -0.30 48.58 -14.57
C GLN A 35 0.47 48.92 -13.27
N LEU A 36 0.51 50.20 -12.94
CA LEU A 36 1.30 50.73 -11.82
C LEU A 36 0.36 51.44 -10.84
N GLY A 37 0.34 50.97 -9.59
CA GLY A 37 -0.47 51.56 -8.51
C GLY A 37 -0.83 50.53 -7.44
N ARG A 38 -1.15 51.01 -6.22
CA ARG A 38 -1.42 50.14 -5.05
C ARG A 38 -2.58 49.16 -5.26
N MET A 39 -3.61 49.56 -6.01
CA MET A 39 -4.74 48.69 -6.36
C MET A 39 -4.32 47.56 -7.29
N TRP A 40 -3.49 47.85 -8.29
CA TRP A 40 -3.01 46.83 -9.21
C TRP A 40 -2.05 45.84 -8.53
N GLU A 41 -1.20 46.34 -7.65
CA GLU A 41 -0.33 45.48 -6.84
C GLU A 41 -1.16 44.56 -5.92
N ARG A 42 -2.26 45.08 -5.33
CA ARG A 42 -3.19 44.27 -4.55
C ARG A 42 -3.90 43.21 -5.39
N ASP A 43 -4.34 43.56 -6.60
CA ASP A 43 -4.98 42.61 -7.51
C ASP A 43 -3.99 41.55 -7.99
N ARG A 44 -2.74 41.93 -8.32
CA ARG A 44 -1.64 40.99 -8.62
C ARG A 44 -1.33 40.07 -7.45
N GLN A 45 -1.22 40.61 -6.24
CA GLN A 45 -1.01 39.81 -5.01
C GLN A 45 -2.18 38.86 -4.75
N SER A 46 -3.42 39.28 -4.99
CA SER A 46 -4.58 38.42 -4.83
C SER A 46 -4.60 37.29 -5.88
N LEU A 47 -4.25 37.57 -7.13
CA LEU A 47 -4.09 36.55 -8.18
C LEU A 47 -2.96 35.57 -7.87
N VAL A 48 -1.81 36.06 -7.39
CA VAL A 48 -0.68 35.21 -6.96
C VAL A 48 -1.08 34.36 -5.75
N ALA A 49 -1.78 34.93 -4.78
CA ALA A 49 -2.28 34.19 -3.62
C ALA A 49 -3.30 33.12 -4.03
N GLN A 50 -4.24 33.44 -4.93
CA GLN A 50 -5.19 32.47 -5.46
C GLN A 50 -4.50 31.36 -6.27
N ALA A 51 -3.52 31.70 -7.11
CA ALA A 51 -2.73 30.73 -7.83
C ALA A 51 -1.97 29.80 -6.88
N LYS A 52 -1.40 30.35 -5.80
CA LYS A 52 -0.71 29.58 -4.75
C LYS A 52 -1.67 28.67 -3.96
N ILE A 53 -2.86 29.17 -3.61
CA ILE A 53 -3.90 28.36 -2.96
C ILE A 53 -4.35 27.23 -3.90
N LYS A 54 -4.57 27.53 -5.18
CA LYS A 54 -4.97 26.54 -6.18
C LYS A 54 -3.89 25.48 -6.38
N SER A 55 -2.61 25.87 -6.43
CA SER A 55 -1.49 24.92 -6.55
C SER A 55 -1.35 24.04 -5.30
N ILE A 56 -1.55 24.59 -4.11
CA ILE A 56 -1.57 23.82 -2.86
C ILE A 56 -2.72 22.81 -2.90
N ARG A 57 -3.93 23.26 -3.27
CA ARG A 57 -5.09 22.38 -3.37
C ARG A 57 -4.86 21.24 -4.36
N SER A 58 -4.37 21.53 -5.56
CA SER A 58 -4.06 20.48 -6.54
C SER A 58 -2.99 19.51 -6.03
N SER A 59 -1.99 19.98 -5.28
CA SER A 59 -0.99 19.09 -4.68
C SER A 59 -1.56 18.20 -3.58
N LEU A 60 -2.48 18.72 -2.77
CA LEU A 60 -3.18 17.94 -1.74
C LEU A 60 -4.15 16.92 -2.34
N ASP A 61 -4.87 17.29 -3.40
CA ASP A 61 -5.77 16.38 -4.11
C ASP A 61 -4.97 15.22 -4.74
N LEU A 62 -3.81 15.51 -5.35
CA LEU A 62 -2.91 14.50 -5.90
C LEU A 62 -2.34 13.59 -4.79
N GLN A 63 -1.92 14.15 -3.66
CA GLN A 63 -1.47 13.36 -2.51
C GLN A 63 -2.59 12.46 -1.96
N ARG A 64 -3.83 12.96 -1.92
CA ARG A 64 -4.99 12.19 -1.47
C ARG A 64 -5.30 11.04 -2.43
N GLU A 65 -5.26 11.30 -3.73
CA GLU A 65 -5.44 10.26 -4.76
C GLU A 65 -4.34 9.19 -4.67
N THR A 66 -3.10 9.62 -4.50
CA THR A 66 -1.95 8.73 -4.26
C THR A 66 -2.18 7.89 -3.01
N ALA A 67 -2.59 8.49 -1.89
CA ALA A 67 -2.87 7.79 -0.64
C ALA A 67 -3.99 6.75 -0.76
N LEU A 68 -5.03 7.03 -1.55
CA LEU A 68 -6.13 6.10 -1.81
C LEU A 68 -5.66 4.88 -2.63
N GLY A 69 -4.78 5.10 -3.61
CA GLY A 69 -4.20 4.05 -4.46
C GLY A 69 -3.20 3.11 -3.75
N ILE A 70 -2.84 3.39 -2.50
CA ILE A 70 -1.91 2.55 -1.73
C ILE A 70 -2.63 1.29 -1.24
N THR A 71 -2.28 0.14 -1.80
CA THR A 71 -2.90 -1.15 -1.47
C THR A 71 -2.12 -1.98 -0.46
N SER A 72 -0.84 -1.65 -0.24
CA SER A 72 0.02 -2.33 0.72
C SER A 72 1.03 -1.36 1.30
N PHE A 73 1.54 -1.66 2.48
CA PHE A 73 2.66 -0.95 3.05
C PHE A 73 3.93 -1.02 2.16
N LYS A 74 4.15 -2.10 1.39
CA LYS A 74 5.23 -2.13 0.38
C LYS A 74 5.10 -0.97 -0.60
N HIS A 75 3.92 -0.82 -1.18
CA HIS A 75 3.62 0.30 -2.09
C HIS A 75 3.70 1.66 -1.37
N LEU A 76 3.28 1.73 -0.10
CA LEU A 76 3.40 2.93 0.75
C LEU A 76 4.85 3.42 0.82
N PHE A 77 5.79 2.52 1.11
CA PHE A 77 7.18 2.89 1.31
C PHE A 77 7.98 3.05 0.01
N GLU A 78 7.67 2.29 -1.04
CA GLU A 78 8.26 2.49 -2.39
C GLU A 78 7.90 3.87 -2.96
N GLY A 79 6.69 4.35 -2.68
CA GLY A 79 6.22 5.68 -3.08
C GLY A 79 6.85 6.84 -2.32
N LEU A 80 7.65 6.59 -1.28
CA LEU A 80 8.27 7.66 -0.48
C LEU A 80 9.48 8.28 -1.20
N SER A 81 9.22 9.39 -1.88
CA SER A 81 10.26 10.26 -2.41
C SER A 81 10.88 11.13 -1.31
N PRO A 82 12.22 11.28 -1.26
CA PRO A 82 12.87 12.22 -0.35
C PRO A 82 12.29 13.64 -0.47
N GLY A 83 11.94 14.23 0.67
CA GLY A 83 11.46 15.62 0.73
C GLY A 83 9.96 15.84 0.56
N PHE A 84 9.19 14.83 0.15
CA PHE A 84 7.73 14.92 0.06
C PHE A 84 7.07 14.05 1.14
N PRO A 85 6.45 14.65 2.18
CA PRO A 85 5.74 13.87 3.17
C PRO A 85 4.47 13.29 2.56
N LEU A 86 4.18 12.05 2.90
CA LEU A 86 2.95 11.37 2.56
C LEU A 86 2.04 11.32 3.79
N ILE A 87 0.75 11.55 3.59
CA ILE A 87 -0.23 11.57 4.67
C ILE A 87 -1.27 10.50 4.36
N ILE A 88 -1.52 9.63 5.34
CA ILE A 88 -2.59 8.62 5.26
C ILE A 88 -3.50 8.75 6.48
N SER A 89 -4.78 8.44 6.32
CA SER A 89 -5.73 8.47 7.45
C SER A 89 -5.45 7.31 8.41
N ARG A 90 -5.93 7.44 9.65
CA ARG A 90 -5.94 6.35 10.64
C ARG A 90 -6.53 5.07 10.07
N GLU A 91 -7.70 5.14 9.44
CA GLU A 91 -8.40 3.97 8.89
C GLU A 91 -7.55 3.28 7.82
N LYS A 92 -6.92 4.08 6.95
CA LYS A 92 -6.04 3.56 5.91
C LYS A 92 -4.81 2.89 6.50
N PHE A 93 -4.19 3.49 7.52
CA PHE A 93 -3.06 2.88 8.21
C PHE A 93 -3.44 1.55 8.85
N ILE A 94 -4.57 1.50 9.58
CA ILE A 94 -5.07 0.27 10.22
C ILE A 94 -5.36 -0.81 9.18
N GLN A 95 -5.98 -0.43 8.06
CA GLN A 95 -6.19 -1.34 6.94
C GLN A 95 -4.86 -1.94 6.46
N LEU A 96 -3.87 -1.09 6.16
CA LEU A 96 -2.56 -1.53 5.68
C LEU A 96 -1.82 -2.39 6.71
N TYR A 97 -1.99 -2.08 8.01
CA TYR A 97 -1.42 -2.85 9.13
C TYR A 97 -1.91 -4.29 9.15
N PHE A 98 -3.21 -4.51 8.92
CA PHE A 98 -3.79 -5.86 8.92
C PHE A 98 -3.77 -6.54 7.54
N ASP A 99 -3.61 -5.79 6.45
CA ASP A 99 -3.56 -6.34 5.10
C ASP A 99 -2.22 -7.00 4.75
N PHE A 100 -1.17 -6.75 5.54
CA PHE A 100 0.14 -7.35 5.30
C PHE A 100 0.25 -8.74 5.96
N PRO A 101 0.61 -9.80 5.22
CA PRO A 101 0.74 -11.14 5.79
C PRO A 101 1.97 -11.24 6.70
N GLY A 102 1.83 -11.27 8.03
CA GLY A 102 2.90 -11.66 8.98
C GLY A 102 3.38 -10.58 9.94
N GLN A 103 4.52 -10.83 10.59
CA GLN A 103 5.06 -10.04 11.72
C GLN A 103 5.64 -8.66 11.33
N TRP A 104 5.54 -8.22 10.09
CA TRP A 104 6.18 -6.94 9.75
C TRP A 104 5.40 -5.73 10.25
N SER A 105 4.07 -5.84 10.36
CA SER A 105 3.27 -4.85 11.05
C SER A 105 3.81 -4.61 12.47
N GLU A 106 4.17 -5.67 13.19
CA GLU A 106 4.84 -5.63 14.51
C GLU A 106 6.25 -5.02 14.48
N ARG A 107 6.97 -5.07 13.34
CA ARG A 107 8.26 -4.38 13.17
C ARG A 107 8.10 -2.88 12.91
N ILE A 108 6.94 -2.45 12.39
CA ILE A 108 6.61 -1.03 12.29
C ILE A 108 6.22 -0.53 13.68
N ILE A 109 5.15 -1.09 14.24
CA ILE A 109 4.62 -0.75 15.57
C ILE A 109 4.02 -2.01 16.18
N SER A 110 4.24 -2.29 17.46
CA SER A 110 3.65 -3.48 18.05
C SER A 110 2.13 -3.36 18.12
N SER A 111 1.41 -4.48 18.14
CA SER A 111 -0.05 -4.45 18.32
C SER A 111 -0.45 -3.81 19.65
N TYR A 112 0.35 -3.93 20.70
CA TYR A 112 0.10 -3.30 21.99
C TYR A 112 0.28 -1.78 21.95
N ASP A 113 1.35 -1.29 21.33
CA ASP A 113 1.58 0.15 21.18
C ASP A 113 0.53 0.79 20.26
N LEU A 114 0.09 0.05 19.23
CA LEU A 114 -0.99 0.51 18.36
C LEU A 114 -2.33 0.60 19.11
N ILE A 115 -2.62 -0.36 20.00
CA ILE A 115 -3.80 -0.31 20.88
C ILE A 115 -3.72 0.84 21.87
N ASP A 116 -2.55 1.05 22.50
CA ASP A 116 -2.33 2.15 23.43
C ASP A 116 -2.55 3.51 22.74
N LEU A 117 -1.96 3.69 21.56
CA LEU A 117 -2.17 4.87 20.71
C LEU A 117 -3.65 5.07 20.37
N ASP A 118 -4.35 4.01 19.96
CA ASP A 118 -5.76 4.09 19.57
C ASP A 118 -6.70 4.34 20.74
N SER A 119 -6.33 3.88 21.95
CA SER A 119 -7.14 4.01 23.16
C SER A 119 -7.43 5.48 23.53
N GLY A 120 -6.52 6.39 23.17
CA GLY A 120 -6.65 7.84 23.38
C GLY A 120 -7.73 8.51 22.52
N LYS A 121 -8.24 7.83 21.47
CA LYS A 121 -9.29 8.33 20.53
C LYS A 121 -9.02 9.70 19.90
N ASN A 122 -7.78 10.16 19.92
CA ASN A 122 -7.32 11.43 19.37
C ASN A 122 -6.49 11.26 18.10
N TRP A 123 -6.00 10.05 17.80
CA TRP A 123 -5.28 9.74 16.57
C TRP A 123 -6.17 9.91 15.32
N ASP A 124 -5.70 10.71 14.37
CA ASP A 124 -6.45 11.06 13.16
C ASP A 124 -5.74 10.63 11.87
N ARG A 125 -4.42 10.82 11.80
CA ARG A 125 -3.63 10.56 10.59
C ARG A 125 -2.19 10.20 10.89
N VAL A 126 -1.51 9.65 9.89
CA VAL A 126 -0.09 9.28 9.95
C VAL A 126 0.66 10.04 8.87
N PHE A 127 1.72 10.73 9.28
CA PHE A 127 2.67 11.38 8.40
C PHE A 127 3.88 10.48 8.20
N LEU A 128 4.25 10.26 6.94
CA LEU A 128 5.43 9.51 6.56
C LEU A 128 6.40 10.45 5.85
N LYS A 129 7.63 10.52 6.34
CA LYS A 129 8.68 11.35 5.75
C LYS A 129 9.95 10.56 5.61
N ARG A 130 10.52 10.55 4.41
CA ARG A 130 11.84 9.98 4.15
C ARG A 130 12.92 11.04 4.31
N PHE A 131 13.95 10.72 5.09
CA PHE A 131 15.16 11.51 5.25
C PHE A 131 16.40 10.62 5.11
N GLY A 132 17.03 10.68 3.94
CA GLY A 132 18.18 9.81 3.61
C GLY A 132 17.81 8.32 3.72
N PRO A 133 18.51 7.54 4.58
CA PRO A 133 18.23 6.12 4.82
C PRO A 133 17.13 5.86 5.85
N TRP A 134 16.50 6.91 6.40
CA TRP A 134 15.48 6.78 7.45
C TRP A 134 14.09 7.19 6.95
N ILE A 135 13.07 6.53 7.48
CA ILE A 135 11.67 6.87 7.30
C ILE A 135 11.10 7.14 8.68
N THR A 136 10.57 8.34 8.86
CA THR A 136 9.85 8.76 10.07
C THR A 136 8.37 8.53 9.86
N LEU A 137 7.72 7.85 10.80
CA LEU A 137 6.27 7.74 10.89
C LEU A 137 5.81 8.53 12.11
N GLN A 138 4.97 9.53 11.89
CA GLN A 138 4.45 10.38 12.95
C GLN A 138 2.92 10.25 13.00
N PHE A 139 2.41 9.72 14.11
CA PHE A 139 0.99 9.62 14.38
C PHE A 139 0.54 10.94 15.00
N ILE A 140 -0.43 11.59 14.38
CA ILE A 140 -0.87 12.92 14.81
C ILE A 140 -2.38 12.98 14.98
N ASP A 141 -2.80 13.93 15.82
CA ASP A 141 -4.21 14.23 16.04
C ASP A 141 -4.78 15.23 15.02
N ARG A 142 -6.04 15.63 15.22
CA ARG A 142 -6.75 16.61 14.38
C ARG A 142 -6.16 18.01 14.46
N GLN A 143 -5.44 18.32 15.53
CA GLN A 143 -4.78 19.59 15.79
C GLN A 143 -3.35 19.63 15.25
N ASN A 144 -2.91 18.54 14.59
CA ASN A 144 -1.54 18.31 14.11
C ASN A 144 -0.50 18.22 15.23
N ILE A 145 -0.92 17.78 16.42
CA ILE A 145 -0.02 17.48 17.52
C ILE A 145 0.49 16.04 17.36
N PRO A 146 1.81 15.81 17.37
CA PRO A 146 2.37 14.47 17.40
C PRO A 146 2.00 13.72 18.68
N LEU A 147 1.40 12.55 18.51
CA LEU A 147 1.05 11.61 19.58
C LEU A 147 2.15 10.57 19.77
N HIS A 148 2.71 10.08 18.66
CA HIS A 148 3.75 9.08 18.66
C HIS A 148 4.63 9.23 17.42
N GLU A 149 5.92 8.90 17.52
CA GLU A 149 6.88 8.96 16.41
C GLU A 149 7.74 7.70 16.38
N LEU A 150 7.99 7.19 15.17
CA LEU A 150 8.79 6.00 14.91
C LEU A 150 9.81 6.27 13.83
N PHE A 151 10.96 5.61 13.92
CA PHE A 151 12.05 5.73 12.96
C PHE A 151 12.40 4.35 12.41
N LEU A 152 12.31 4.19 11.09
CA LEU A 152 12.61 2.95 10.38
C LEU A 152 13.78 3.18 9.42
N SER A 153 14.70 2.22 9.32
CA SER A 153 15.72 2.26 8.27
C SER A 153 15.19 1.66 6.96
N ILE A 154 15.71 2.15 5.84
CA ILE A 154 15.37 1.64 4.51
C ILE A 154 15.95 0.25 4.27
N ASP A 155 17.07 -0.08 4.90
CA ASP A 155 17.66 -1.42 4.79
C ASP A 155 16.74 -2.47 5.42
N THR A 156 16.13 -2.16 6.57
CA THR A 156 15.08 -2.99 7.17
C THR A 156 13.86 -3.11 6.24
N LEU A 157 13.57 -2.11 5.41
CA LEU A 157 12.50 -2.20 4.42
C LEU A 157 12.88 -3.11 3.23
N PHE A 158 14.11 -3.07 2.73
CA PHE A 158 14.54 -3.91 1.60
C PHE A 158 14.63 -5.39 1.97
N GLU A 159 15.18 -5.73 3.14
CA GLU A 159 15.12 -7.09 3.68
C GLU A 159 13.66 -7.58 3.78
N VAL A 160 12.74 -6.68 4.15
CA VAL A 160 11.31 -6.97 4.30
C VAL A 160 10.57 -7.06 2.96
N GLN A 161 10.92 -6.27 1.95
CA GLN A 161 10.31 -6.35 0.62
C GLN A 161 10.63 -7.67 -0.08
N ALA A 162 11.77 -8.28 0.26
CA ALA A 162 12.11 -9.64 -0.14
C ALA A 162 11.29 -10.70 0.62
N THR A 163 10.70 -10.37 1.78
CA THR A 163 10.20 -11.40 2.71
C THR A 163 8.89 -12.06 2.35
N ARG A 164 7.96 -11.42 1.62
CA ARG A 164 6.68 -12.06 1.23
C ARG A 164 6.09 -11.48 -0.06
N THR A 165 5.62 -12.33 -0.98
CA THR A 165 4.99 -11.92 -2.25
C THR A 165 3.66 -12.63 -2.45
N VAL A 166 2.60 -11.87 -2.75
CA VAL A 166 1.30 -12.43 -3.15
C VAL A 166 1.25 -12.50 -4.67
N LYS A 167 0.89 -13.67 -5.21
CA LYS A 167 0.67 -13.91 -6.64
C LYS A 167 -0.71 -14.55 -6.84
N ARG A 168 -1.30 -14.33 -8.01
CA ARG A 168 -2.46 -15.10 -8.49
C ARG A 168 -1.96 -16.36 -9.19
N GLY A 169 -2.64 -17.48 -8.99
CA GLY A 169 -2.25 -18.77 -9.53
C GLY A 169 -1.97 -19.78 -8.42
N THR A 170 -1.57 -20.98 -8.83
CA THR A 170 -1.28 -22.09 -7.93
C THR A 170 0.19 -22.13 -7.54
N LEU A 171 0.55 -23.01 -6.61
CA LEU A 171 1.96 -23.23 -6.22
C LEU A 171 2.83 -23.69 -7.40
N GLU A 172 2.25 -24.44 -8.33
CA GLU A 172 2.91 -24.89 -9.56
C GLU A 172 3.30 -23.71 -10.48
N ASP A 173 2.44 -22.68 -10.57
CA ASP A 173 2.73 -21.44 -11.32
C ASP A 173 3.85 -20.61 -10.69
N ALA A 174 4.22 -20.92 -9.45
CA ALA A 174 5.29 -20.28 -8.69
C ALA A 174 6.60 -21.10 -8.65
N ASP A 175 6.77 -22.04 -9.58
CA ASP A 175 7.96 -22.90 -9.71
C ASP A 175 8.22 -23.83 -8.51
N ILE A 176 7.18 -24.14 -7.72
CA ILE A 176 7.26 -25.12 -6.64
C ILE A 176 6.95 -26.51 -7.22
N PRO A 177 7.86 -27.49 -7.07
CA PRO A 177 7.67 -28.80 -7.67
C PRO A 177 6.60 -29.61 -6.93
N LYS A 178 5.82 -30.41 -7.67
CA LYS A 178 4.68 -31.17 -7.15
C LYS A 178 4.99 -32.10 -5.98
N ASN A 179 6.20 -32.67 -5.95
CA ASN A 179 6.65 -33.55 -4.86
C ASN A 179 7.05 -32.80 -3.57
N ARG A 180 6.94 -31.46 -3.57
CA ARG A 180 7.13 -30.61 -2.39
C ARG A 180 5.90 -29.76 -2.12
N ILE A 181 4.74 -30.16 -2.65
CA ILE A 181 3.44 -29.56 -2.38
C ILE A 181 2.64 -30.56 -1.55
N PHE A 182 2.11 -30.09 -0.44
CA PHE A 182 1.37 -30.85 0.54
C PHE A 182 0.01 -30.22 0.76
N SER A 183 -0.98 -31.04 1.13
CA SER A 183 -2.25 -30.53 1.63
C SER A 183 -2.02 -29.77 2.94
N ILE A 184 -2.86 -28.79 3.23
CA ILE A 184 -2.78 -28.08 4.51
C ILE A 184 -2.96 -29.03 5.71
N SER A 185 -3.73 -30.11 5.55
CA SER A 185 -3.94 -31.13 6.57
C SER A 185 -2.67 -31.88 6.95
N GLU A 186 -1.80 -32.18 5.99
CA GLU A 186 -0.51 -32.84 6.22
C GLU A 186 0.52 -31.88 6.82
N PHE A 187 0.48 -30.62 6.41
CA PHE A 187 1.47 -29.61 6.83
C PHE A 187 1.19 -29.02 8.22
N LEU A 188 -0.08 -28.85 8.59
CA LEU A 188 -0.47 -28.15 9.82
C LEU A 188 0.05 -28.83 11.11
N PRO A 189 0.08 -30.17 11.25
CA PRO A 189 0.72 -30.83 12.39
C PRO A 189 2.21 -30.47 12.54
N VAL A 190 2.95 -30.43 11.42
CA VAL A 190 4.37 -30.05 11.41
C VAL A 190 4.54 -28.58 11.77
N LEU A 191 3.68 -27.69 11.28
CA LEU A 191 3.71 -26.29 11.70
C LEU A 191 3.48 -26.15 13.22
N LYS A 192 2.54 -26.93 13.77
CA LYS A 192 2.21 -26.91 15.21
C LYS A 192 3.30 -27.50 16.11
N SER A 193 4.21 -28.31 15.57
CA SER A 193 5.33 -28.89 16.34
C SER A 193 6.47 -27.88 16.59
N LEU A 194 6.55 -26.81 15.79
CA LEU A 194 7.55 -25.76 15.93
C LEU A 194 7.28 -24.88 17.16
N ASP A 195 8.30 -24.18 17.66
CA ASP A 195 8.11 -23.19 18.71
C ASP A 195 7.34 -21.96 18.20
N ALA A 196 6.75 -21.19 19.12
CA ALA A 196 5.88 -20.07 18.79
C ALA A 196 6.59 -18.95 18.00
N ILE A 197 7.90 -18.76 18.18
CA ILE A 197 8.67 -17.73 17.47
C ILE A 197 8.81 -18.15 16.01
N THR A 198 9.22 -19.39 15.78
CA THR A 198 9.36 -19.95 14.43
C THR A 198 8.03 -20.06 13.71
N GLN A 199 6.96 -20.51 14.37
CA GLN A 199 5.60 -20.57 13.79
C GLN A 199 5.19 -19.23 13.18
N LYS A 200 5.31 -18.15 13.97
CA LYS A 200 4.95 -16.80 13.52
C LYS A 200 5.88 -16.30 12.41
N ALA A 201 7.12 -16.78 12.35
CA ALA A 201 8.09 -16.33 11.35
C ALA A 201 7.79 -16.95 9.98
N VAL A 202 7.38 -18.23 9.95
CA VAL A 202 7.13 -18.96 8.70
C VAL A 202 5.70 -18.88 8.21
N PHE A 203 4.72 -18.78 9.10
CA PHE A 203 3.30 -18.75 8.74
C PHE A 203 2.66 -17.42 9.13
N PRO A 204 1.81 -16.81 8.27
CA PRO A 204 1.08 -15.58 8.62
C PRO A 204 0.10 -15.78 9.76
N GLU A 205 -0.29 -14.68 10.40
CA GLU A 205 -1.36 -14.74 11.39
C GLU A 205 -2.68 -15.17 10.77
N ALA A 206 -3.45 -15.98 11.51
CA ALA A 206 -4.73 -16.52 11.05
C ALA A 206 -5.70 -15.43 10.55
N ARG A 207 -5.67 -14.25 11.17
CA ARG A 207 -6.51 -13.10 10.79
C ARG A 207 -6.32 -12.67 9.33
N TRP A 208 -5.11 -12.83 8.77
CA TRP A 208 -4.86 -12.45 7.38
C TRP A 208 -5.69 -13.28 6.39
N PHE A 209 -5.90 -14.57 6.71
CA PHE A 209 -6.74 -15.46 5.93
C PHE A 209 -8.21 -15.32 6.32
N LEU A 210 -8.51 -15.51 7.61
CA LEU A 210 -9.88 -15.59 8.12
C LEU A 210 -10.63 -14.26 8.05
N GLY A 211 -9.93 -13.12 8.15
CA GLY A 211 -10.56 -11.80 8.05
C GLY A 211 -11.03 -11.44 6.63
N LYS A 212 -10.63 -12.23 5.62
CA LYS A 212 -10.95 -12.04 4.20
C LYS A 212 -11.68 -13.25 3.60
N ASP A 213 -12.09 -14.19 4.45
CA ASP A 213 -12.66 -15.47 4.06
C ASP A 213 -11.77 -16.28 3.09
N TYR A 214 -10.45 -16.18 3.26
CA TYR A 214 -9.49 -16.95 2.46
C TYR A 214 -9.34 -18.35 3.04
N HIS A 215 -9.49 -19.36 2.18
CA HIS A 215 -9.39 -20.76 2.57
C HIS A 215 -8.05 -21.33 2.15
N VAL A 216 -7.15 -21.57 3.09
CA VAL A 216 -5.85 -22.21 2.83
C VAL A 216 -6.06 -23.67 2.40
N THR A 217 -5.49 -24.07 1.28
CA THR A 217 -5.67 -25.40 0.69
C THR A 217 -4.40 -26.24 0.72
N ARG A 218 -3.29 -25.65 0.27
CA ARG A 218 -2.02 -26.36 0.04
C ARG A 218 -0.85 -25.51 0.50
N VAL A 219 0.25 -26.16 0.82
CA VAL A 219 1.53 -25.52 1.16
C VAL A 219 2.64 -26.20 0.39
N GLY A 220 3.64 -25.46 -0.06
CA GLY A 220 4.79 -26.07 -0.72
C GLY A 220 6.10 -25.36 -0.47
N ILE A 221 7.20 -26.06 -0.70
CA ILE A 221 8.56 -25.57 -0.44
C ILE A 221 9.37 -25.62 -1.74
N SER A 222 10.02 -24.51 -2.11
CA SER A 222 10.84 -24.45 -3.33
C SER A 222 12.00 -25.46 -3.29
N ALA A 223 12.41 -25.96 -4.46
CA ALA A 223 13.53 -26.90 -4.56
C ALA A 223 14.89 -26.23 -4.36
N LEU A 224 15.02 -25.01 -4.88
CA LEU A 224 16.26 -24.25 -4.88
C LEU A 224 16.13 -23.01 -4.01
N PRO A 225 17.25 -22.55 -3.40
CA PRO A 225 17.32 -21.22 -2.84
C PRO A 225 17.03 -20.18 -3.92
N ASN A 226 16.27 -19.13 -3.59
CA ASN A 226 15.92 -18.08 -4.55
C ASN A 226 16.60 -16.75 -4.17
N GLY A 227 17.19 -16.05 -5.16
CA GLY A 227 17.84 -14.74 -5.00
C GLY A 227 19.37 -14.76 -4.88
N GLU A 228 19.98 -13.57 -4.88
CA GLU A 228 21.45 -13.34 -4.90
C GLU A 228 22.18 -13.86 -3.65
N SER A 229 21.45 -14.18 -2.58
CA SER A 229 21.97 -14.83 -1.38
C SER A 229 21.32 -16.21 -1.23
N ALA A 230 22.08 -17.27 -1.52
CA ALA A 230 21.68 -18.68 -1.54
C ALA A 230 21.29 -19.27 -0.16
N GLN A 231 20.77 -18.45 0.76
CA GLN A 231 20.51 -18.80 2.16
C GLN A 231 19.03 -19.01 2.49
N HIS A 232 18.12 -18.74 1.55
CA HIS A 232 16.67 -18.82 1.77
C HIS A 232 15.96 -19.63 0.67
N MET A 233 15.03 -20.50 1.07
CA MET A 233 14.05 -21.16 0.21
C MET A 233 12.70 -20.45 0.32
N LEU A 234 11.79 -20.67 -0.63
CA LEU A 234 10.44 -20.12 -0.57
C LEU A 234 9.45 -21.16 -0.03
N LEU A 235 8.72 -20.78 1.02
CA LEU A 235 7.49 -21.42 1.46
C LEU A 235 6.31 -20.75 0.74
N GLY A 236 5.60 -21.50 -0.09
CA GLY A 236 4.38 -21.07 -0.74
C GLY A 236 3.14 -21.56 0.01
N ILE A 237 2.18 -20.68 0.25
CA ILE A 237 0.88 -21.00 0.85
C ILE A 237 -0.19 -20.69 -0.18
N GLU A 238 -0.91 -21.72 -0.61
CA GLU A 238 -2.04 -21.58 -1.52
C GLU A 238 -3.34 -21.38 -0.74
N TYR A 239 -4.16 -20.45 -1.21
CA TYR A 239 -5.47 -20.19 -0.65
C TYR A 239 -6.47 -19.84 -1.75
N ASN A 240 -7.72 -20.20 -1.51
CA ASN A 240 -8.84 -19.82 -2.35
C ASN A 240 -9.51 -18.55 -1.81
N THR A 241 -9.90 -17.70 -2.75
CA THR A 241 -10.82 -16.57 -2.56
C THR A 241 -12.10 -16.86 -3.34
N ASP A 242 -13.11 -15.99 -3.21
CA ASP A 242 -14.35 -16.10 -3.99
C ASP A 242 -14.15 -16.00 -5.52
N TYR A 243 -13.03 -15.41 -5.96
CA TYR A 243 -12.83 -15.06 -7.37
C TYR A 243 -11.63 -15.76 -8.03
N TYR A 244 -10.63 -16.16 -7.23
CA TYR A 244 -9.39 -16.74 -7.73
C TYR A 244 -8.62 -17.52 -6.66
N THR A 245 -7.70 -18.37 -7.11
CA THR A 245 -6.68 -18.99 -6.25
C THR A 245 -5.44 -18.10 -6.16
N GLY A 246 -5.05 -17.77 -4.93
CA GLY A 246 -3.89 -16.98 -4.60
C GLY A 246 -2.78 -17.85 -4.00
N THR A 247 -1.55 -17.40 -4.21
CA THR A 247 -0.34 -17.99 -3.64
C THR A 247 0.44 -16.92 -2.91
N LEU A 248 0.73 -17.16 -1.63
CA LEU A 248 1.59 -16.34 -0.80
C LEU A 248 2.97 -17.00 -0.68
N LEU A 249 4.01 -16.34 -1.16
CA LEU A 249 5.39 -16.81 -1.09
C LEU A 249 6.12 -16.13 0.06
N ILE A 250 6.85 -16.90 0.87
CA ILE A 250 7.55 -16.46 2.08
C ILE A 250 8.96 -17.09 2.09
N PRO A 251 10.07 -16.36 1.96
CA PRO A 251 11.39 -16.84 2.31
C PRO A 251 11.48 -17.39 3.73
N VAL A 252 12.11 -18.55 3.81
CA VAL A 252 12.43 -19.27 5.03
C VAL A 252 13.89 -19.74 4.95
N ALA A 253 14.57 -19.81 6.09
CA ALA A 253 15.94 -20.31 6.15
C ALA A 253 15.99 -21.75 5.61
N VAL A 254 17.03 -22.09 4.84
CA VAL A 254 17.20 -23.41 4.22
C VAL A 254 17.12 -24.55 5.26
N GLU A 255 17.75 -24.37 6.41
CA GLU A 255 17.74 -25.35 7.51
C GLU A 255 16.33 -25.65 8.02
N LEU A 256 15.53 -24.59 8.18
CA LEU A 256 14.16 -24.70 8.65
C LEU A 256 13.26 -25.38 7.61
N ALA A 257 13.39 -24.99 6.34
CA ALA A 257 12.67 -25.63 5.24
C ALA A 257 12.97 -27.14 5.16
N ASN A 258 14.24 -27.51 5.26
CA ASN A 258 14.66 -28.92 5.23
C ASN A 258 14.17 -29.70 6.47
N ASN A 259 14.18 -29.07 7.65
CA ASN A 259 13.65 -29.69 8.87
C ASN A 259 12.15 -29.97 8.73
N MET A 260 11.37 -28.98 8.28
CA MET A 260 9.94 -29.14 8.05
C MET A 260 9.66 -30.25 7.03
N MET A 261 10.40 -30.28 5.92
CA MET A 261 10.28 -31.33 4.90
C MET A 261 10.54 -32.73 5.49
N SER A 262 11.60 -32.89 6.29
CA SER A 262 11.93 -34.18 6.93
C SER A 262 10.86 -34.63 7.93
N GLN A 263 10.20 -33.70 8.63
CA GLN A 263 9.10 -34.04 9.54
C GLN A 263 7.85 -34.51 8.80
N ILE A 264 7.54 -33.92 7.65
CA ILE A 264 6.40 -34.34 6.82
C ILE A 264 6.64 -35.76 6.30
N GLU A 265 7.83 -36.02 5.72
CA GLU A 265 8.20 -37.36 5.21
C GLU A 265 8.14 -38.44 6.30
N LYS A 266 8.50 -38.12 7.54
CA LYS A 266 8.39 -39.04 8.69
C LYS A 266 6.95 -39.30 9.11
N THR A 267 6.09 -38.29 8.99
CA THR A 267 4.66 -38.40 9.34
C THR A 267 3.97 -39.33 8.34
N ASP A 268 4.23 -39.14 7.04
CA ASP A 268 3.72 -40.01 5.97
C ASP A 268 4.12 -41.48 6.17
N LEU A 269 5.38 -41.73 6.53
CA LEU A 269 5.86 -43.10 6.80
C LEU A 269 5.21 -43.72 8.06
N SER A 270 4.90 -42.89 9.06
CA SER A 270 4.26 -43.34 10.30
C SER A 270 2.80 -43.71 10.05
N ASP A 271 2.08 -42.92 9.26
CA ASP A 271 0.68 -43.19 8.89
C ASP A 271 0.55 -44.46 8.05
N LEU A 272 1.48 -44.68 7.10
CA LEU A 272 1.55 -45.93 6.32
C LEU A 272 1.84 -47.17 7.21
N SER A 273 2.67 -47.01 8.25
CA SER A 273 2.95 -48.11 9.19
C SER A 273 1.76 -48.41 10.12
N ALA A 274 0.96 -47.39 10.48
CA ALA A 274 -0.23 -47.54 11.30
C ALA A 274 -1.36 -48.25 10.53
N GLU A 275 -1.56 -47.95 9.24
CA GLU A 275 -2.54 -48.65 8.39
C GLU A 275 -2.15 -50.11 8.11
N GLY A 276 -0.85 -50.40 7.98
CA GLY A 276 -0.34 -51.77 7.79
C GLY A 276 -0.55 -52.71 8.99
N THR A 277 -0.80 -52.17 10.18
CA THR A 277 -0.94 -52.98 11.41
C THR A 277 -2.39 -53.44 11.64
N LEU A 278 -3.39 -52.89 10.93
CA LEU A 278 -4.80 -53.24 11.09
C LEU A 278 -5.27 -54.46 10.27
N PHE A 279 -4.43 -55.02 9.38
CA PHE A 279 -4.80 -56.14 8.51
C PHE A 279 -4.23 -57.52 8.93
N SER A 280 -3.51 -57.63 10.05
CA SER A 280 -2.81 -58.86 10.45
C SER A 280 -3.30 -59.47 11.77
N SER A 281 -4.61 -59.68 11.92
CA SER A 281 -5.10 -60.58 12.97
C SER A 281 -6.45 -61.20 12.59
N GLY A 282 -6.37 -62.34 11.90
CA GLY A 282 -7.51 -63.15 11.50
C GLY A 282 -7.11 -64.54 11.01
N GLU A 283 -6.24 -65.24 11.74
CA GLU A 283 -6.08 -66.70 11.59
C GLU A 283 -6.76 -67.39 12.77
N SER A 284 -7.84 -68.11 12.46
CA SER A 284 -8.44 -69.11 13.33
C SER A 284 -7.87 -70.50 13.00
N PRO A 285 -7.56 -71.33 14.01
CA PRO A 285 -7.71 -72.78 13.92
C PRO A 285 -9.11 -73.22 14.36
#